data_AF-A0A2A4T412-F1
#
_entry.id   AF-A0A2A4T412-F1
#
_cell.length_a   1.000
_cell.length_b   1.000
_cell.length_c   1.000
_cell.angle_alpha   90.00
_cell.angle_beta   90.00
_cell.angle_gamma   90.00
#
_symmetry.space_group_name_H-M   'P 1'
#
loop_
_entity.id
_entity.type
_entity.pdbx_description
1 polymer ?
#
loop_
_entity_poly.entity_id
_entity_poly.type
_entity_poly.pdbx_seq_one_letter_code
_entity_poly.pdbx_strand_id
1 'polypeptide(L)'
;MNKNEAIEWAEKIAALLITQSDRIGNQSMGEQTLMGMASAFSAFKSGNIDALSPRIEEIILFGSVTKKVGNIGDIDLIVFDKGFYSQVLLSRDSDPLEAYYEGPCLRENLTTLCDMWFDLSLHEKQLLKKAPPVDLHVLPIAILTDKTLRRGIEQRHHDPRFFENAFSSILRFEKGSGKFIPISLTDLTNIYSNELSFCE
;
A
#
# COMPACT_ATOMS: atom_id res chain seq x y z
N MET A 1 12.49 0.67 -18.78
CA MET A 1 13.44 0.40 -17.68
C MET A 1 13.78 -1.09 -17.67
N ASN A 2 14.99 -1.48 -17.26
CA ASN A 2 15.31 -2.91 -17.10
C ASN A 2 14.81 -3.46 -15.74
N LYS A 3 14.68 -4.77 -15.61
CA LYS A 3 14.13 -5.40 -14.39
C LYS A 3 14.90 -5.09 -13.11
N ASN A 4 16.24 -5.09 -13.17
CA ASN A 4 17.07 -4.86 -11.98
C ASN A 4 16.91 -3.41 -11.49
N GLU A 5 16.91 -2.46 -12.42
CA GLU A 5 16.67 -1.05 -12.13
C GLU A 5 15.28 -0.82 -11.51
N ALA A 6 14.25 -1.52 -12.01
CA ALA A 6 12.91 -1.46 -11.46
C ALA A 6 12.86 -1.98 -10.01
N ILE A 7 13.52 -3.12 -9.75
CA ILE A 7 13.60 -3.69 -8.39
C ILE A 7 14.33 -2.75 -7.44
N GLU A 8 15.47 -2.18 -7.86
CA GLU A 8 16.21 -1.24 -7.03
C GLU A 8 15.40 0.01 -6.65
N TRP A 9 14.59 0.51 -7.58
CA TRP A 9 13.67 1.62 -7.29
C TRP A 9 12.53 1.18 -6.36
N ALA A 10 11.95 0.01 -6.60
CA ALA A 10 10.92 -0.54 -5.72
C ALA A 10 11.44 -0.70 -4.28
N GLU A 11 12.68 -1.19 -4.11
CA GLU A 11 13.32 -1.34 -2.79
C GLU A 11 13.50 0.00 -2.08
N LYS A 12 13.96 1.03 -2.80
CA LYS A 12 14.12 2.39 -2.25
C LYS A 12 12.77 2.97 -1.81
N ILE A 13 11.73 2.80 -2.64
CA ILE A 13 10.39 3.28 -2.32
C ILE A 13 9.83 2.51 -1.14
N ALA A 14 9.91 1.19 -1.11
CA ALA A 14 9.43 0.37 0.00
C ALA A 14 10.13 0.73 1.31
N ALA A 15 11.47 0.91 1.29
CA ALA A 15 12.23 1.34 2.46
C ALA A 15 11.80 2.73 2.97
N LEU A 16 11.56 3.68 2.05
CA LEU A 16 11.02 4.99 2.40
C LEU A 16 9.65 4.87 3.07
N LEU A 17 8.73 4.10 2.47
CA LEU A 17 7.37 3.93 2.98
C LEU A 17 7.37 3.34 4.39
N ILE A 18 8.15 2.28 4.64
CA ILE A 18 8.29 1.68 5.97
C ILE A 18 8.86 2.68 6.97
N THR A 19 9.96 3.35 6.62
CA THR A 19 10.62 4.32 7.52
C THR A 19 9.65 5.44 7.94
N GLN A 20 8.86 5.92 6.99
CA GLN A 20 7.91 7.01 7.21
C GLN A 20 6.69 6.56 8.02
N SER A 21 6.17 5.36 7.75
CA SER A 21 5.13 4.73 8.56
C SER A 21 5.58 4.52 10.01
N ASP A 22 6.81 4.05 10.22
CA ASP A 22 7.39 3.88 11.56
C ASP A 22 7.56 5.25 12.27
N ARG A 23 7.97 6.30 11.54
CA ARG A 23 8.07 7.66 12.08
C ARG A 23 6.72 8.16 12.59
N ILE A 24 5.66 7.96 11.82
CA ILE A 24 4.29 8.35 12.21
C ILE A 24 3.80 7.54 13.40
N GLY A 25 4.12 6.24 13.47
CA GLY A 25 3.81 5.39 14.62
C GLY A 25 4.43 5.87 15.93
N ASN A 26 5.50 6.66 15.86
CA ASN A 26 6.18 7.23 17.01
C ASN A 26 5.77 8.68 17.33
N GLN A 27 4.92 9.30 16.51
CA GLN A 27 4.42 10.65 16.74
C GLN A 27 3.23 10.65 17.71
N SER A 28 3.20 11.62 18.62
CA SER A 28 2.01 11.88 19.42
C SER A 28 0.88 12.46 18.56
N MET A 29 -0.37 12.38 19.05
CA MET A 29 -1.54 12.87 18.30
C MET A 29 -1.43 14.36 17.89
N GLY A 30 -0.77 15.19 18.71
CA GLY A 30 -0.56 16.61 18.41
C GLY A 30 0.51 16.88 17.34
N GLU A 31 1.30 15.87 16.98
CA GLU A 31 2.35 15.93 15.96
C GLU A 31 1.92 15.26 14.65
N GLN A 32 0.74 14.62 14.65
CA GLN A 32 0.17 13.98 13.46
C GLN A 32 -0.23 15.05 12.43
N THR A 33 -0.10 14.69 11.16
CA THR A 33 -0.65 15.51 10.08
C THR A 33 -2.19 15.54 10.16
N LEU A 34 -2.81 16.51 9.47
CA LEU A 34 -4.28 16.55 9.34
C LEU A 34 -4.85 15.22 8.83
N MET A 35 -4.13 14.56 7.92
CA MET A 35 -4.57 13.29 7.37
C MET A 35 -4.33 12.12 8.32
N GLY A 36 -3.25 12.15 9.12
CA GLY A 36 -3.06 11.20 10.22
C GLY A 36 -4.19 11.28 11.26
N MET A 37 -4.63 12.49 11.59
CA MET A 37 -5.82 12.70 12.43
C MET A 37 -7.09 12.16 11.75
N ALA A 38 -7.30 12.47 10.47
CA ALA A 38 -8.46 11.98 9.71
C ALA A 38 -8.54 10.45 9.67
N SER A 39 -7.40 9.78 9.47
CA SER A 39 -7.25 8.33 9.58
C SER A 39 -7.68 7.81 10.96
N ALA A 40 -7.18 8.41 12.04
CA ALA A 40 -7.55 8.03 13.39
C ALA A 40 -9.06 8.24 13.66
N PHE A 41 -9.63 9.36 13.24
CA PHE A 41 -11.07 9.62 13.36
C PHE A 41 -11.92 8.61 12.57
N SER A 42 -11.49 8.24 11.37
CA SER A 42 -12.14 7.22 10.55
C SER A 42 -12.12 5.84 11.23
N ALA A 43 -10.98 5.47 11.80
CA ALA A 43 -10.83 4.24 12.60
C ALA A 43 -11.79 4.24 13.80
N PHE A 44 -11.85 5.33 14.58
CA PHE A 44 -12.80 5.46 15.69
C PHE A 44 -14.25 5.37 15.26
N LYS A 45 -14.64 6.06 14.17
CA LYS A 45 -16.01 6.05 13.66
C LYS A 45 -16.46 4.67 13.19
N SER A 46 -15.53 3.89 12.63
CA SER A 46 -15.80 2.52 12.17
C SER A 46 -15.68 1.47 13.27
N GLY A 47 -15.21 1.83 14.47
CA GLY A 47 -14.94 0.88 15.55
C GLY A 47 -13.74 -0.04 15.29
N ASN A 48 -12.95 0.22 14.24
CA ASN A 48 -11.78 -0.56 13.90
C ASN A 48 -10.55 -0.03 14.67
N ILE A 49 -10.32 -0.58 15.86
CA ILE A 49 -9.21 -0.18 16.74
C ILE A 49 -7.85 -0.46 16.09
N ASP A 50 -7.72 -1.56 15.33
CA ASP A 50 -6.50 -1.90 14.61
C ASP A 50 -6.10 -0.83 13.59
N ALA A 51 -7.09 -0.17 12.96
CA ALA A 51 -6.86 0.94 12.04
C ALA A 51 -6.37 2.23 12.69
N LEU A 52 -6.18 2.28 14.01
CA LEU A 52 -5.44 3.37 14.68
C LEU A 52 -3.93 3.23 14.50
N SER A 53 -3.44 2.04 14.14
CA SER A 53 -2.02 1.81 13.91
C SER A 53 -1.61 2.34 12.52
N PRO A 54 -0.70 3.34 12.43
CA PRO A 54 -0.20 3.84 11.16
C PRO A 54 0.85 2.92 10.53
N ARG A 55 0.94 1.67 10.99
CA ARG A 55 1.95 0.71 10.56
C ARG A 55 1.61 0.14 9.18
N ILE A 56 2.60 0.14 8.30
CA ILE A 56 2.61 -0.70 7.10
C ILE A 56 3.08 -2.11 7.50
N GLU A 57 2.18 -3.07 7.32
CA GLU A 57 2.39 -4.46 7.69
C GLU A 57 3.20 -5.22 6.65
N GLU A 58 2.93 -4.98 5.37
CA GLU A 58 3.62 -5.64 4.28
C GLU A 58 3.66 -4.75 3.04
N ILE A 59 4.70 -4.92 2.22
CA ILE A 59 4.77 -4.32 0.88
C ILE A 59 5.11 -5.43 -0.10
N ILE A 60 4.29 -5.59 -1.13
CA ILE A 60 4.55 -6.53 -2.20
C ILE A 60 4.76 -5.81 -3.53
N LEU A 61 5.69 -6.34 -4.30
CA LEU A 61 5.94 -6.01 -5.69
C LEU A 61 5.27 -7.06 -6.56
N PHE A 62 4.55 -6.62 -7.60
CA PHE A 62 3.83 -7.51 -8.51
C PHE A 62 3.96 -7.05 -9.97
N GLY A 63 3.12 -7.60 -10.84
CA GLY A 63 2.96 -7.09 -12.20
C GLY A 63 4.12 -7.42 -13.12
N SER A 64 4.52 -6.46 -13.95
CA SER A 64 5.51 -6.70 -15.01
C SER A 64 6.91 -7.00 -14.46
N VAL A 65 7.27 -6.36 -13.34
CA VAL A 65 8.59 -6.48 -12.69
C VAL A 65 8.86 -7.91 -12.20
N THR A 66 7.85 -8.58 -11.66
CA THR A 66 8.02 -9.93 -11.13
C THR A 66 8.05 -10.99 -12.23
N LYS A 67 7.42 -10.73 -13.37
CA LYS A 67 7.35 -11.66 -14.51
C LYS A 67 8.62 -11.59 -15.38
N LYS A 68 8.82 -12.59 -16.24
CA LYS A 68 9.93 -12.65 -17.22
C LYS A 68 9.56 -11.92 -18.52
N VAL A 69 9.00 -10.72 -18.41
CA VAL A 69 8.50 -9.95 -19.56
C VAL A 69 9.42 -8.75 -19.78
N GLY A 70 9.60 -8.34 -21.04
CA GLY A 70 10.68 -7.47 -21.55
C GLY A 70 10.91 -6.13 -20.82
N ASN A 71 10.63 -5.01 -21.49
CA ASN A 71 10.85 -3.69 -20.89
C ASN A 71 9.79 -3.40 -19.83
N ILE A 72 10.23 -2.99 -18.64
CA ILE A 72 9.38 -2.53 -17.55
C ILE A 72 8.97 -1.08 -17.82
N GLY A 73 7.66 -0.81 -17.86
CA GLY A 73 7.07 0.52 -18.05
C GLY A 73 6.93 1.30 -16.73
N ASP A 74 6.52 0.59 -15.69
CA ASP A 74 6.14 1.09 -14.36
C ASP A 74 6.44 0.04 -13.27
N ILE A 75 6.35 0.47 -12.02
CA ILE A 75 6.50 -0.38 -10.84
C ILE A 75 5.14 -0.54 -10.17
N ASP A 76 4.65 -1.78 -10.11
CA ASP A 76 3.39 -2.12 -9.45
C ASP A 76 3.62 -2.54 -7.99
N LEU A 77 3.11 -1.76 -7.02
CA LEU A 77 3.25 -2.05 -5.58
C LEU A 77 1.88 -2.17 -4.91
N ILE A 78 1.79 -3.07 -3.92
CA ILE A 78 0.70 -3.08 -2.95
C ILE A 78 1.30 -2.88 -1.56
N VAL A 79 0.81 -1.86 -0.86
CA VAL A 79 1.05 -1.63 0.57
C VAL A 79 -0.14 -2.17 1.35
N PHE A 80 0.16 -3.01 2.33
CA PHE A 80 -0.82 -3.52 3.28
C PHE A 80 -0.72 -2.82 4.63
N ASP A 81 -1.84 -2.36 5.14
CA ASP A 81 -1.96 -1.75 6.46
C ASP A 81 -3.13 -2.37 7.25
N LYS A 82 -3.39 -1.85 8.45
CA LYS A 82 -4.55 -2.25 9.26
C LYS A 82 -5.83 -1.44 9.00
N GLY A 83 -5.84 -0.61 7.96
CA GLY A 83 -6.93 0.32 7.65
C GLY A 83 -6.59 1.80 7.82
N PHE A 84 -5.45 2.14 8.43
CA PHE A 84 -5.11 3.53 8.76
C PHE A 84 -5.03 4.44 7.51
N TYR A 85 -4.28 4.04 6.49
CA TYR A 85 -4.18 4.74 5.21
C TYR A 85 -5.29 4.27 4.26
N SER A 86 -5.48 2.96 4.16
CA SER A 86 -6.35 2.36 3.15
C SER A 86 -7.81 2.75 3.30
N GLN A 87 -8.33 2.93 4.53
CA GLN A 87 -9.71 3.33 4.73
C GLN A 87 -10.00 4.74 4.17
N VAL A 88 -9.04 5.67 4.31
CA VAL A 88 -9.18 7.03 3.77
C VAL A 88 -9.01 7.02 2.25
N LEU A 89 -8.01 6.31 1.73
CA LEU A 89 -7.74 6.27 0.29
C LEU A 89 -8.85 5.53 -0.48
N LEU A 90 -9.41 4.45 0.07
CA LEU A 90 -10.51 3.69 -0.53
C LEU A 90 -11.89 4.35 -0.37
N SER A 91 -12.07 5.24 0.62
CA SER A 91 -13.35 5.94 0.84
C SER A 91 -13.56 7.14 -0.09
N ARG A 92 -12.49 7.70 -0.66
CA ARG A 92 -12.59 8.73 -1.72
C ARG A 92 -13.36 8.25 -2.95
N ASP A 93 -13.46 6.94 -3.17
CA ASP A 93 -14.23 6.35 -4.26
C ASP A 93 -15.74 6.23 -3.99
N SER A 94 -16.23 6.65 -2.81
CA SER A 94 -17.60 6.35 -2.36
C SER A 94 -18.58 7.51 -2.36
N ASP A 95 -18.20 8.71 -2.81
CA ASP A 95 -19.14 9.82 -2.99
C ASP A 95 -19.51 10.00 -4.48
N PRO A 96 -20.74 9.64 -4.90
CA PRO A 96 -21.18 9.80 -6.29
C PRO A 96 -21.27 11.27 -6.72
N LEU A 97 -21.23 12.23 -5.79
CA LEU A 97 -21.24 13.66 -6.08
C LEU A 97 -19.85 14.25 -6.36
N GLU A 98 -18.76 13.51 -6.12
CA GLU A 98 -17.38 13.92 -6.47
C GLU A 98 -16.79 13.18 -7.68
N ALA A 99 -17.60 12.40 -8.41
CA ALA A 99 -17.22 11.77 -9.68
C ALA A 99 -16.92 12.77 -10.83
N TYR A 100 -16.72 14.06 -10.52
CA TYR A 100 -16.26 15.10 -11.43
C TYR A 100 -14.72 15.22 -11.49
N TYR A 101 -14.00 14.49 -10.62
CA TYR A 101 -12.60 14.16 -10.81
C TYR A 101 -12.53 12.65 -11.00
N GLU A 102 -12.00 12.20 -12.14
CA GLU A 102 -11.57 10.82 -12.32
C GLU A 102 -10.78 10.41 -11.07
N GLY A 103 -11.16 9.31 -10.40
CA GLY A 103 -10.62 8.92 -9.10
C GLY A 103 -9.08 8.92 -9.09
N PRO A 104 -8.44 9.06 -7.91
CA PRO A 104 -6.98 9.21 -7.84
C PRO A 104 -6.31 8.09 -8.64
N CYS A 105 -5.59 8.48 -9.69
CA CYS A 105 -4.84 7.53 -10.50
C CYS A 105 -3.91 6.76 -9.55
N LEU A 106 -3.72 5.44 -9.70
CA LEU A 106 -2.82 4.65 -8.83
C LEU A 106 -1.42 5.28 -8.71
N ARG A 107 -1.01 6.04 -9.74
CA ARG A 107 0.21 6.86 -9.78
C ARG A 107 0.25 7.98 -8.77
N GLU A 108 -0.90 8.54 -8.43
CA GLU A 108 -1.06 9.62 -7.48
C GLU A 108 -1.12 9.12 -6.04
N ASN A 109 -1.40 7.83 -5.80
CA ASN A 109 -1.47 7.29 -4.44
C ASN A 109 -0.14 7.40 -3.70
N LEU A 110 0.98 7.15 -4.37
CA LEU A 110 2.31 7.33 -3.77
C LEU A 110 2.52 8.79 -3.37
N THR A 111 2.26 9.73 -4.29
CA THR A 111 2.36 11.16 -4.02
C THR A 111 1.42 11.61 -2.91
N THR A 112 0.18 11.13 -2.91
CA THR A 112 -0.86 11.46 -1.91
C THR A 112 -0.45 10.98 -0.52
N LEU A 113 -0.01 9.72 -0.42
CA LEU A 113 0.46 9.15 0.84
C LEU A 113 1.67 9.93 1.36
N CYS A 114 2.61 10.26 0.47
CA CYS A 114 3.75 11.09 0.81
C CYS A 114 3.33 12.49 1.25
N ASP A 115 2.64 13.28 0.44
CA ASP A 115 2.36 14.68 0.76
C ASP A 115 1.36 14.88 1.92
N MET A 116 0.44 13.93 2.13
CA MET A 116 -0.63 14.10 3.12
C MET A 116 -0.34 13.43 4.46
N TRP A 117 0.38 12.31 4.49
CA TRP A 117 0.79 11.65 5.73
C TRP A 117 2.26 11.86 6.04
N PHE A 118 3.14 11.62 5.06
CA PHE A 118 4.57 11.51 5.33
C PHE A 118 5.20 12.88 5.11
N ASP A 119 5.36 13.70 6.15
CA ASP A 119 6.03 15.01 6.04
C ASP A 119 7.50 14.87 5.58
N LEU A 120 7.69 14.69 4.26
CA LEU A 120 8.93 14.24 3.66
C LEU A 120 9.92 15.40 3.62
N SER A 121 11.17 15.09 3.93
CA SER A 121 12.27 16.01 3.73
C SER A 121 12.43 16.36 2.24
N LEU A 122 13.11 17.48 1.98
CA LEU A 122 13.42 17.90 0.59
C LEU A 122 14.19 16.82 -0.17
N HIS A 123 15.09 16.10 0.51
CA HIS A 123 15.87 15.02 -0.09
C HIS A 123 14.98 13.85 -0.54
N GLU A 124 14.05 13.42 0.31
CA GLU A 124 13.11 12.33 -0.01
C GLU A 124 12.14 12.74 -1.14
N LYS A 125 11.68 14.00 -1.15
CA LYS A 125 10.88 14.54 -2.27
C LYS A 125 11.67 14.52 -3.59
N GLN A 126 12.97 14.82 -3.55
CA GLN A 126 13.84 14.75 -4.73
C GLN A 126 14.09 13.31 -5.19
N LEU A 127 14.17 12.35 -4.26
CA LEU A 127 14.26 10.93 -4.59
C LEU A 127 13.02 10.48 -5.37
N LEU A 128 11.82 10.80 -4.88
CA LEU A 128 10.56 10.45 -5.54
C LEU A 128 10.40 11.09 -6.92
N LYS A 129 10.84 12.34 -7.09
CA LYS A 129 10.84 13.01 -8.41
C LYS A 129 11.70 12.31 -9.46
N LYS A 130 12.69 11.52 -9.04
CA LYS A 130 13.56 10.74 -9.93
C LYS A 130 13.06 9.30 -10.12
N ALA A 131 12.09 8.87 -9.32
CA ALA A 131 11.56 7.53 -9.42
C ALA A 131 10.84 7.34 -10.76
N PRO A 132 10.89 6.14 -11.34
CA PRO A 132 10.02 5.77 -12.45
C PRO A 132 8.54 5.82 -12.01
N PRO A 133 7.59 5.79 -12.95
CA PRO A 133 6.17 5.68 -12.61
C PRO A 133 5.90 4.47 -11.70
N VAL A 134 5.14 4.69 -10.65
CA VAL A 134 4.79 3.67 -9.65
C VAL A 134 3.29 3.67 -9.48
N ASP A 135 2.67 2.53 -9.73
CA ASP A 135 1.25 2.31 -9.48
C ASP A 135 1.11 1.68 -8.09
N LEU A 136 0.64 2.46 -7.12
CA LEU A 136 0.57 2.06 -5.72
C LEU A 136 -0.87 1.75 -5.31
N HIS A 137 -1.12 0.50 -4.94
CA HIS A 137 -2.33 0.13 -4.21
C HIS A 137 -2.07 0.22 -2.70
N VAL A 138 -3.02 0.80 -1.97
CA VAL A 138 -2.99 0.84 -0.49
C VAL A 138 -4.24 0.14 0.01
N LEU A 139 -4.08 -1.07 0.54
CA LEU A 139 -5.17 -1.98 0.86
C LEU A 139 -5.06 -2.46 2.31
N PRO A 140 -6.19 -2.73 3.00
CA PRO A 140 -6.12 -3.34 4.32
C PRO A 140 -5.63 -4.79 4.20
N ILE A 141 -4.76 -5.23 5.11
CA ILE A 141 -4.20 -6.59 5.14
C ILE A 141 -5.29 -7.67 5.25
N ALA A 142 -6.45 -7.31 5.80
CA ALA A 142 -7.64 -8.17 5.88
C ALA A 142 -8.08 -8.73 4.53
N ILE A 143 -7.70 -8.13 3.39
CA ILE A 143 -8.01 -8.70 2.07
C ILE A 143 -7.42 -10.11 1.86
N LEU A 144 -6.36 -10.48 2.58
CA LEU A 144 -5.75 -11.80 2.39
C LEU A 144 -6.70 -12.92 2.84
N THR A 145 -7.48 -12.67 3.89
CA THR A 145 -8.40 -13.63 4.50
C THR A 145 -9.86 -13.36 4.15
N ASP A 146 -10.28 -12.09 4.03
CA ASP A 146 -11.65 -11.69 3.74
C ASP A 146 -11.97 -11.73 2.24
N LYS A 147 -12.81 -12.70 1.84
CA LYS A 147 -13.28 -12.85 0.45
C LYS A 147 -14.31 -11.81 0.04
N THR A 148 -15.14 -11.33 0.98
CA THR A 148 -16.16 -10.32 0.71
C THR A 148 -15.52 -8.98 0.42
N LEU A 149 -14.52 -8.60 1.23
CA LEU A 149 -13.75 -7.38 1.03
C LEU A 149 -12.99 -7.39 -0.30
N ARG A 150 -12.29 -8.49 -0.61
CA ARG A 150 -11.62 -8.66 -1.92
C ARG A 150 -12.59 -8.47 -3.08
N ARG A 151 -13.73 -9.16 -3.05
CA ARG A 151 -14.73 -9.05 -4.12
C ARG A 151 -15.25 -7.62 -4.27
N GLY A 152 -15.45 -6.90 -3.17
CA GLY A 152 -15.87 -5.49 -3.20
C GLY A 152 -14.83 -4.58 -3.87
N ILE A 153 -13.53 -4.86 -3.71
CA ILE A 153 -12.45 -4.13 -4.36
C ILE A 153 -12.34 -4.53 -5.85
N GLU A 154 -12.40 -5.82 -6.18
CA GLU A 154 -12.34 -6.30 -7.58
C GLU A 154 -13.46 -5.71 -8.44
N GLN A 155 -14.65 -5.53 -7.88
CA GLN A 155 -15.79 -4.92 -8.59
C GLN A 155 -15.56 -3.47 -9.01
N ARG A 156 -14.63 -2.76 -8.34
CA ARG A 156 -14.25 -1.38 -8.65
C ARG A 156 -13.05 -1.32 -9.59
N HIS A 157 -12.39 -2.45 -9.84
CA HIS A 157 -11.21 -2.53 -10.69
C HIS A 157 -11.62 -2.78 -12.15
N HIS A 158 -10.86 -2.23 -13.09
CA HIS A 158 -11.09 -2.52 -14.52
C HIS A 158 -10.79 -3.99 -14.86
N ASP A 159 -9.86 -4.61 -14.12
CA ASP A 159 -9.56 -6.03 -14.22
C ASP A 159 -10.38 -6.83 -13.18
N PRO A 160 -11.41 -7.60 -13.61
CA PRO A 160 -12.24 -8.38 -12.69
C PRO A 160 -11.50 -9.58 -12.07
N ARG A 161 -10.29 -9.90 -12.53
CA ARG A 161 -9.40 -10.94 -11.97
C ARG A 161 -8.14 -10.31 -11.38
N PHE A 162 -8.22 -9.04 -10.97
CA PHE A 162 -7.08 -8.27 -10.47
C PHE A 162 -6.26 -9.03 -9.43
N PHE A 163 -6.87 -9.53 -8.35
CA PHE A 163 -6.10 -10.19 -7.29
C PHE A 163 -5.48 -11.51 -7.77
N GLU A 164 -6.18 -12.29 -8.59
CA GLU A 164 -5.61 -13.50 -9.17
C GLU A 164 -4.38 -13.18 -10.04
N ASN A 165 -4.48 -12.12 -10.85
CA ASN A 165 -3.39 -11.68 -11.73
C ASN A 165 -2.23 -11.07 -10.95
N ALA A 166 -2.50 -10.26 -9.93
CA ALA A 166 -1.51 -9.64 -9.06
C ALA A 166 -0.76 -10.70 -8.25
N PHE A 167 -1.49 -11.62 -7.61
CA PHE A 167 -0.91 -12.66 -6.75
C PHE A 167 -0.33 -13.85 -7.52
N SER A 168 -0.47 -13.90 -8.84
CA SER A 168 0.15 -14.94 -9.69
C SER A 168 1.67 -14.96 -9.60
N SER A 169 2.30 -13.82 -9.29
CA SER A 169 3.75 -13.68 -9.15
C SER A 169 4.05 -12.44 -8.33
N ILE A 170 4.45 -12.63 -7.07
CA ILE A 170 4.73 -11.55 -6.14
C ILE A 170 6.10 -11.73 -5.47
N LEU A 171 6.69 -10.60 -5.09
CA LEU A 171 7.83 -10.54 -4.19
C LEU A 171 7.41 -9.73 -2.96
N ARG A 172 7.77 -10.19 -1.76
CA ARG A 172 7.57 -9.42 -0.52
C ARG A 172 8.81 -8.61 -0.18
N PHE A 173 8.61 -7.46 0.45
CA PHE A 173 9.71 -6.64 0.93
C PHE A 173 10.18 -7.12 2.31
N GLU A 174 11.37 -7.70 2.38
CA GLU A 174 11.96 -8.11 3.65
C GLU A 174 12.64 -6.91 4.33
N LYS A 175 12.01 -6.37 5.38
CA LYS A 175 12.50 -5.18 6.10
C LYS A 175 13.96 -5.29 6.58
N GLY A 176 14.37 -6.49 7.02
CA GLY A 176 15.72 -6.72 7.56
C GLY A 176 16.84 -6.63 6.52
N SER A 177 16.60 -7.12 5.30
CA SER A 177 17.58 -7.06 4.21
C SER A 177 17.37 -5.85 3.29
N GLY A 178 16.18 -5.25 3.32
CA GLY A 178 15.77 -4.19 2.39
C GLY A 178 15.58 -4.71 0.96
N LYS A 179 15.31 -6.01 0.80
CA LYS A 179 15.22 -6.69 -0.51
C LYS A 179 13.87 -7.30 -0.76
N PHE A 180 13.49 -7.36 -2.03
CA PHE A 180 12.33 -8.11 -2.48
C PHE A 180 12.67 -9.59 -2.66
N ILE A 181 11.96 -10.46 -1.94
CA ILE A 181 12.13 -11.92 -2.00
C ILE A 181 10.86 -12.60 -2.50
N PRO A 182 10.95 -13.72 -3.25
CA PRO A 182 9.76 -14.45 -3.69
C PRO A 182 8.92 -14.94 -2.52
N ILE A 183 7.60 -14.82 -2.64
CA ILE A 183 6.64 -15.42 -1.72
C ILE A 183 5.41 -15.93 -2.50
N SER A 184 4.72 -16.94 -1.97
CA SER A 184 3.42 -17.36 -2.47
C SER A 184 2.28 -16.67 -1.71
N LEU A 185 1.10 -16.52 -2.35
CA LEU A 185 -0.09 -16.05 -1.64
C LEU A 185 -0.46 -16.94 -0.44
N THR A 186 -0.17 -18.25 -0.54
CA THR A 186 -0.44 -19.20 0.56
C THR A 186 0.45 -18.90 1.77
N ASP A 187 1.74 -18.71 1.56
CA ASP A 187 2.68 -18.36 2.63
C ASP A 187 2.33 -17.00 3.24
N LEU A 188 2.00 -16.02 2.39
CA LEU A 188 1.61 -14.70 2.83
C LEU A 188 0.33 -14.75 3.68
N THR A 189 -0.67 -15.52 3.23
CA THR A 189 -1.91 -15.73 3.99
C THR A 189 -1.65 -16.43 5.30
N ASN A 190 -0.75 -17.42 5.35
CA ASN A 190 -0.42 -18.14 6.59
C ASN A 190 0.26 -17.24 7.64
N ILE A 191 1.13 -16.30 7.20
CA ILE A 191 1.74 -15.32 8.10
C ILE A 191 0.65 -14.52 8.82
N TYR A 192 -0.31 -13.97 8.07
CA TYR A 192 -1.31 -13.05 8.62
C TYR A 192 -2.59 -13.71 9.14
N SER A 193 -2.87 -14.96 8.78
CA SER A 193 -3.99 -15.72 9.35
C SER A 193 -3.74 -16.09 10.82
N ASN A 194 -2.49 -16.43 11.14
CA ASN A 194 -2.10 -16.77 12.52
C ASN A 194 -2.07 -15.53 13.42
N GLU A 195 -1.80 -14.34 12.87
CA GLU A 195 -1.83 -13.09 13.63
C GLU A 195 -3.26 -12.60 13.91
N LEU A 196 -4.22 -12.91 13.04
CA LEU A 196 -5.63 -12.53 13.21
C LEU A 196 -6.43 -13.48 14.14
N SER A 197 -5.95 -14.71 14.36
CA SER A 197 -6.59 -15.68 15.28
C SER A 197 -6.34 -15.42 16.78
N PHE A 198 -5.50 -14.44 17.13
CA PHE A 198 -5.28 -14.04 18.54
C PHE A 198 -6.19 -12.88 18.99
N CYS A 199 -7.16 -12.48 18.15
CA CYS A 199 -8.06 -11.35 18.41
C CYS A 199 -9.55 -11.76 18.52
N GLU A 200 -9.87 -13.06 18.64
CA GLU A 200 -11.21 -13.55 19.02
C GLU A 200 -11.31 -13.91 20.50
#